data_AF-A0A345ZM52-F1
#
_entry.id   AF-A0A345ZM52-F1
#
_cell.length_a   1.000
_cell.length_b   1.000
_cell.length_c   1.000
_cell.angle_alpha   90.00
_cell.angle_beta   90.00
_cell.angle_gamma   90.00
#
_symmetry.space_group_name_H-M   'P 1'
#
loop_
_entity.id
_entity.type
_entity.pdbx_description
1 polymer ?
#
loop_
_entity_poly.entity_id
_entity_poly.type
_entity_poly.pdbx_seq_one_letter_code
_entity_poly.pdbx_strand_id
1 'polypeptide(L)'
;MGDGARADFFDCRAAAQLLTYDLMRAVRTMTLDAVKLARVLDIDAHQADAVLSGRELVHPASPMGQRSVRLVRLHRALGDAFGTTDAVVDFLTSPDPDDGSVPASVLEQPDGIERVFARLNCIGVDEWRPASCAMGASGSMSRTMEPQAFERESLHGAHTTL
;
A
#
# COMPACT_ATOMS: atom_id res chain seq x y z
N MET A 1 -41.36 -10.79 -27.05
CA MET A 1 -39.89 -10.66 -27.01
C MET A 1 -39.58 -9.18 -26.89
N GLY A 2 -39.17 -8.69 -25.71
CA GLY A 2 -39.01 -7.25 -25.45
C GLY A 2 -38.55 -6.88 -24.03
N ASP A 3 -38.49 -7.83 -23.09
CA ASP A 3 -38.15 -7.56 -21.69
C ASP A 3 -36.63 -7.55 -21.37
N GLY A 4 -35.78 -8.21 -22.17
CA GLY A 4 -34.34 -8.34 -21.87
C GLY A 4 -33.56 -7.01 -21.94
N ALA A 5 -33.80 -6.21 -22.97
CA ALA A 5 -33.00 -5.00 -23.23
C ALA A 5 -33.17 -3.90 -22.16
N ARG A 6 -34.28 -3.87 -21.42
CA ARG A 6 -34.49 -2.92 -20.33
C ARG A 6 -33.71 -3.33 -19.08
N ALA A 7 -33.68 -4.63 -18.75
CA ALA A 7 -32.93 -5.13 -17.60
C ALA A 7 -31.42 -4.89 -17.75
N ASP A 8 -30.87 -5.20 -18.93
CA ASP A 8 -29.44 -5.01 -19.23
C ASP A 8 -29.00 -3.54 -19.13
N PHE A 9 -29.87 -2.60 -19.51
CA PHE A 9 -29.57 -1.16 -19.43
C PHE A 9 -29.51 -0.65 -17.97
N PHE A 10 -30.41 -1.12 -17.11
CA PHE A 10 -30.37 -0.79 -15.68
C PHE A 10 -29.12 -1.35 -15.01
N ASP A 11 -28.71 -2.56 -15.38
CA ASP A 11 -27.50 -3.21 -14.86
C ASP A 11 -26.24 -2.46 -15.30
N CYS A 12 -26.16 -2.03 -16.56
CA CYS A 12 -25.03 -1.26 -17.07
C CYS A 12 -24.85 0.07 -16.34
N ARG A 13 -25.95 0.79 -16.06
CA ARG A 13 -25.90 2.08 -15.37
C ARG A 13 -25.54 1.91 -13.89
N ALA A 14 -26.14 0.93 -13.21
CA ALA A 14 -25.81 0.64 -11.81
C ALA A 14 -24.33 0.24 -11.66
N ALA A 15 -23.82 -0.62 -12.55
CA ALA A 15 -22.42 -1.01 -12.57
C ALA A 15 -21.48 0.18 -12.80
N ALA A 16 -21.83 1.09 -13.72
CA ALA A 16 -21.05 2.31 -13.97
C ALA A 16 -21.02 3.23 -12.74
N GLN A 17 -22.15 3.39 -12.05
CA GLN A 17 -22.23 4.18 -10.82
C GLN A 17 -21.37 3.60 -9.70
N LEU A 18 -21.45 2.29 -9.48
CA LEU A 18 -20.67 1.59 -8.46
C LEU A 18 -19.17 1.73 -8.75
N LEU A 19 -18.75 1.46 -9.98
CA LEU A 19 -17.35 1.62 -10.39
C LEU A 19 -16.85 3.04 -10.22
N THR A 20 -17.66 4.05 -10.60
CA THR A 20 -17.28 5.46 -10.44
C THR A 20 -17.09 5.82 -8.97
N TYR A 21 -17.96 5.33 -8.09
CA TYR A 21 -17.84 5.55 -6.65
C TYR A 21 -16.59 4.90 -6.07
N ASP A 22 -16.35 3.62 -6.38
CA ASP A 22 -15.19 2.88 -5.91
C ASP A 22 -13.87 3.49 -6.43
N LEU A 23 -13.88 3.95 -7.69
CA LEU A 23 -12.75 4.67 -8.27
C LEU A 23 -12.45 5.97 -7.52
N MET A 24 -13.48 6.80 -7.27
CA MET A 24 -13.30 8.05 -6.51
C MET A 24 -12.77 7.78 -5.09
N ARG A 25 -13.19 6.67 -4.46
CA ARG A 25 -12.67 6.25 -3.16
C ARG A 25 -11.19 5.86 -3.25
N ALA A 26 -10.83 5.02 -4.22
CA ALA A 26 -9.45 4.59 -4.45
C ALA A 26 -8.53 5.79 -4.69
N VAL A 27 -8.96 6.73 -5.55
CA VAL A 27 -8.23 7.95 -5.88
C VAL A 27 -7.94 8.80 -4.63
N ARG A 28 -8.92 8.97 -3.74
CA ARG A 28 -8.71 9.73 -2.49
C ARG A 28 -7.71 9.06 -1.57
N THR A 29 -7.79 7.74 -1.39
CA THR A 29 -6.83 6.98 -0.57
C THR A 29 -5.42 7.07 -1.15
N MET A 30 -5.28 6.96 -2.47
CA MET A 30 -4.00 6.99 -3.17
C MET A 30 -3.48 8.41 -3.44
N THR A 31 -4.22 9.45 -3.02
CA THR A 31 -3.88 10.87 -3.23
C THR A 31 -3.60 11.24 -4.70
N LEU A 32 -4.38 10.66 -5.62
CA LEU A 32 -4.28 10.97 -7.05
C LEU A 32 -5.10 12.23 -7.35
N ASP A 33 -4.47 13.25 -7.91
CA ASP A 33 -5.19 14.40 -8.48
C ASP A 33 -5.69 14.06 -9.91
N ALA A 34 -6.44 14.99 -10.53
CA ALA A 34 -6.98 14.79 -11.87
C ALA A 34 -5.90 14.54 -12.94
N VAL A 35 -4.72 15.14 -12.80
CA VAL A 35 -3.61 14.98 -13.76
C VAL A 35 -2.98 13.60 -13.62
N LYS A 36 -2.76 13.14 -12.38
CA LYS A 36 -2.24 11.79 -12.12
C LYS A 36 -3.24 10.73 -12.55
N LEU A 37 -4.52 10.92 -12.23
CA LEU A 37 -5.58 10.00 -12.63
C LEU A 37 -5.68 9.89 -14.15
N ALA A 38 -5.57 11.02 -14.86
CA ALA A 38 -5.56 11.06 -16.32
C ALA A 38 -4.45 10.18 -16.91
N ARG A 39 -3.24 10.22 -16.34
CA ARG A 39 -2.12 9.36 -16.75
C ARG A 39 -2.38 7.88 -16.47
N VAL A 40 -2.86 7.57 -15.27
CA VAL A 40 -3.16 6.19 -14.84
C VAL A 40 -4.23 5.56 -15.74
N LEU A 41 -5.29 6.33 -16.04
CA LEU A 41 -6.41 5.86 -16.86
C LEU A 41 -6.22 6.07 -18.36
N ASP A 42 -5.14 6.74 -18.78
CA ASP A 42 -4.85 7.07 -20.18
C ASP A 42 -6.02 7.82 -20.85
N ILE A 43 -6.43 8.90 -20.19
CA ILE A 43 -7.51 9.81 -20.60
C ILE A 43 -7.07 11.26 -20.47
N ASP A 44 -7.88 12.19 -20.98
CA ASP A 44 -7.63 13.62 -20.82
C ASP A 44 -7.88 14.09 -19.37
N ALA A 45 -7.12 15.09 -18.92
CA ALA A 45 -7.27 15.68 -17.59
C ALA A 45 -8.67 16.27 -17.34
N HIS A 46 -9.33 16.81 -18.37
CA HIS A 46 -10.72 17.28 -18.28
C HIS A 46 -11.70 16.13 -18.04
N GLN A 47 -11.47 14.97 -18.65
CA GLN A 47 -12.28 13.78 -18.46
C GLN A 47 -12.08 13.21 -17.05
N ALA A 48 -10.82 13.15 -16.58
CA ALA A 48 -10.51 12.75 -15.22
C ALA A 48 -11.18 13.68 -14.18
N ASP A 49 -11.17 15.00 -14.39
CA ASP A 49 -11.88 15.95 -13.53
C ASP A 49 -13.41 15.74 -13.57
N ALA A 50 -13.99 15.47 -14.75
CA ALA A 50 -15.41 15.15 -14.87
C ALA A 50 -15.80 13.89 -14.08
N VAL A 51 -14.95 12.86 -14.09
CA VAL A 51 -15.12 11.64 -13.28
C VAL A 51 -15.00 11.96 -11.78
N LEU A 52 -13.96 12.70 -11.36
CA LEU A 52 -13.74 13.03 -9.94
C LEU A 52 -14.80 13.96 -9.34
N SER A 53 -15.44 14.78 -10.18
CA SER A 53 -16.59 15.60 -9.82
C SER A 53 -17.93 14.87 -9.91
N GLY A 54 -17.94 13.60 -10.33
CA GLY A 54 -19.15 12.79 -10.52
C GLY A 54 -20.03 13.25 -11.69
N ARG A 55 -19.53 14.12 -12.57
CA ARG A 55 -20.22 14.59 -13.77
C ARG A 55 -20.19 13.55 -14.89
N GLU A 56 -19.19 12.67 -14.89
CA GLU A 56 -19.04 11.58 -15.85
C GLU A 56 -19.03 10.22 -15.13
N LEU A 57 -19.73 9.26 -15.72
CA LEU A 57 -19.76 7.88 -15.24
C LEU A 57 -18.75 7.03 -16.01
N VAL A 58 -18.02 6.20 -15.27
CA VAL A 58 -17.08 5.24 -15.85
C VAL A 58 -17.82 3.97 -16.24
N HIS A 59 -17.95 3.74 -17.55
CA HIS A 59 -18.53 2.50 -18.06
C HIS A 59 -17.55 1.33 -17.98
N PRO A 60 -17.87 0.21 -17.31
CA PRO A 60 -16.92 -0.90 -17.12
C PRO A 60 -16.40 -1.52 -18.41
N ALA A 61 -17.19 -1.50 -19.49
CA ALA A 61 -16.82 -2.07 -20.78
C ALA A 61 -15.89 -1.16 -21.61
N SER A 62 -15.70 0.11 -21.23
CA SER A 62 -14.79 1.01 -21.95
C SER A 62 -13.32 0.76 -21.58
N PRO A 63 -12.34 1.16 -22.41
CA PRO A 63 -10.92 1.06 -22.07
C PRO A 63 -10.58 1.75 -20.74
N MET A 64 -11.12 2.96 -20.52
CA MET A 64 -11.03 3.67 -19.24
C MET A 64 -11.65 2.84 -18.10
N GLY A 65 -12.82 2.24 -18.32
CA GLY A 65 -13.48 1.40 -17.31
C GLY A 65 -12.66 0.17 -16.92
N GLN A 66 -12.03 -0.50 -17.89
CA GLN A 66 -11.16 -1.64 -17.62
C GLN A 66 -9.94 -1.23 -16.79
N ARG A 67 -9.31 -0.09 -17.09
CA ARG A 67 -8.22 0.46 -16.26
C ARG A 67 -8.70 0.84 -14.86
N SER A 68 -9.85 1.48 -14.75
CA SER A 68 -10.48 1.83 -13.47
C SER A 68 -10.77 0.60 -12.60
N VAL A 69 -11.26 -0.49 -13.20
CA VAL A 69 -11.48 -1.76 -12.48
C VAL A 69 -10.16 -2.31 -11.92
N ARG A 70 -9.07 -2.25 -12.69
CA ARG A 70 -7.75 -2.69 -12.21
C ARG A 70 -7.23 -1.80 -11.08
N LEU A 71 -7.39 -0.49 -11.18
CA LEU A 71 -7.01 0.45 -10.12
C LEU A 71 -7.78 0.21 -8.83
N VAL A 72 -9.10 -0.01 -8.92
CA VAL A 72 -9.95 -0.35 -7.76
C VAL A 72 -9.52 -1.68 -7.14
N ARG A 73 -9.19 -2.69 -7.96
CA ARG A 73 -8.66 -3.96 -7.46
C ARG A 73 -7.32 -3.78 -6.76
N LEU A 74 -6.44 -2.93 -7.28
CA LEU A 74 -5.17 -2.62 -6.63
C LEU A 74 -5.40 -1.95 -5.28
N HIS A 75 -6.29 -0.96 -5.22
CA HIS A 75 -6.67 -0.29 -3.97
C HIS A 75 -7.16 -1.28 -2.91
N ARG A 76 -8.02 -2.22 -3.31
CA ARG A 76 -8.48 -3.28 -2.41
C ARG A 76 -7.34 -4.19 -1.95
N ALA A 77 -6.48 -4.63 -2.87
CA ALA A 77 -5.34 -5.49 -2.52
C ALA A 77 -4.37 -4.79 -1.56
N LEU A 78 -4.13 -3.49 -1.74
CA LEU A 78 -3.34 -2.68 -0.82
C LEU A 78 -4.01 -2.57 0.56
N GLY A 79 -5.34 -2.39 0.59
CA GLY A 79 -6.10 -2.37 1.85
C GLY A 79 -6.07 -3.72 2.57
N ASP A 80 -6.22 -4.82 1.84
CA ASP A 80 -6.16 -6.18 2.37
C ASP A 80 -4.75 -6.52 2.88
N ALA A 81 -3.71 -6.01 2.23
CA ALA A 81 -2.32 -6.16 2.66
C ALA A 81 -2.01 -5.32 3.90
N PHE A 82 -2.19 -4.00 3.83
CA PHE A 82 -1.65 -3.10 4.85
C PHE A 82 -2.63 -2.82 6.00
N GLY A 83 -3.93 -3.09 5.83
CA GLY A 83 -4.96 -2.94 6.85
C GLY A 83 -5.33 -1.49 7.21
N THR A 84 -4.46 -0.51 6.93
CA THR A 84 -4.69 0.92 7.24
C THR A 84 -4.37 1.82 6.06
N THR A 85 -5.06 2.96 5.97
CA THR A 85 -4.83 3.96 4.92
C THR A 85 -3.43 4.56 5.00
N ASP A 86 -2.92 4.86 6.21
CA ASP A 86 -1.58 5.42 6.40
C ASP A 86 -0.50 4.47 5.89
N ALA A 87 -0.59 3.17 6.15
CA ALA A 87 0.37 2.20 5.64
C ALA A 87 0.32 2.07 4.10
N VAL A 88 -0.87 2.20 3.49
CA VAL A 88 -1.00 2.28 2.02
C VAL A 88 -0.30 3.53 1.48
N VAL A 89 -0.48 4.69 2.12
CA VAL A 89 0.16 5.95 1.71
C VAL A 89 1.68 5.86 1.87
N ASP A 90 2.16 5.31 2.98
CA ASP A 90 3.58 5.08 3.24
C ASP A 90 4.19 4.17 2.17
N PHE A 91 3.51 3.07 1.81
CA PHE A 91 3.93 2.19 0.71
C PHE A 91 4.03 2.95 -0.61
N LEU A 92 2.98 3.69 -0.98
CA LEU A 92 2.92 4.37 -2.27
C LEU A 92 3.97 5.48 -2.43
N THR A 93 4.40 6.09 -1.33
CA THR A 93 5.34 7.21 -1.32
C THR A 93 6.77 6.81 -0.99
N SER A 94 6.99 5.61 -0.45
CA SER A 94 8.33 5.12 -0.13
C SER A 94 9.04 4.60 -1.38
N PRO A 95 10.31 4.99 -1.62
CA PRO A 95 11.10 4.42 -2.70
C PRO A 95 11.35 2.93 -2.46
N ASP A 96 11.40 2.17 -3.54
CA ASP A 96 11.81 0.77 -3.50
C ASP A 96 13.26 0.59 -3.04
N PRO A 97 13.56 -0.39 -2.18
CA PRO A 97 14.94 -0.66 -1.81
C PRO A 97 15.78 -1.26 -2.95
N ASP A 98 15.17 -1.98 -3.91
CA ASP A 98 15.91 -2.65 -4.98
C ASP A 98 16.24 -1.69 -6.14
N ASP A 99 15.29 -0.86 -6.55
CA ASP A 99 15.46 0.03 -7.72
C ASP A 99 15.25 1.53 -7.45
N GLY A 100 14.91 1.92 -6.21
CA GLY A 100 14.66 3.31 -5.83
C GLY A 100 13.35 3.89 -6.36
N SER A 101 12.53 3.12 -7.08
CA SER A 101 11.31 3.61 -7.70
C SER A 101 10.20 3.83 -6.66
N VAL A 102 9.51 4.96 -6.77
CA VAL A 102 8.35 5.28 -5.92
C VAL A 102 7.10 4.70 -6.57
N PRO A 103 6.32 3.81 -5.90
CA PRO A 103 5.15 3.18 -6.51
C PRO A 103 4.14 4.16 -7.09
N ALA A 104 3.91 5.31 -6.44
CA ALA A 104 3.03 6.35 -6.95
C ALA A 104 3.48 6.86 -8.33
N SER A 105 4.79 7.03 -8.55
CA SER A 105 5.34 7.41 -9.87
C SER A 105 5.30 6.27 -10.88
N VAL A 106 5.39 5.01 -10.42
CA VAL A 106 5.21 3.83 -11.28
C VAL A 106 3.76 3.74 -11.76
N LEU A 107 2.77 4.03 -10.91
CA LEU A 107 1.35 4.00 -11.27
C LEU A 107 0.99 4.90 -12.45
N GLU A 108 1.68 6.04 -12.59
CA GLU A 108 1.45 7.00 -13.69
C GLU A 108 1.95 6.49 -15.06
N GLN A 109 2.64 5.35 -15.11
CA GLN A 109 3.13 4.74 -16.34
C GLN A 109 2.06 3.86 -17.00
N PRO A 110 2.15 3.60 -18.32
CA PRO A 110 1.14 2.83 -19.06
C PRO A 110 0.78 1.46 -18.45
N ASP A 111 1.77 0.76 -17.89
CA ASP A 111 1.63 -0.55 -17.23
C ASP A 111 1.82 -0.46 -15.70
N GLY A 112 1.65 0.75 -15.16
CA GLY A 112 1.98 1.07 -13.77
C GLY A 112 1.18 0.27 -12.75
N ILE A 113 -0.10 0.03 -13.03
CA ILE A 113 -1.00 -0.72 -12.14
C ILE A 113 -0.50 -2.16 -11.98
N GLU A 114 -0.17 -2.82 -13.08
CA GLU A 114 0.31 -4.19 -13.13
C GLU A 114 1.69 -4.32 -12.44
N ARG A 115 2.58 -3.34 -12.63
CA ARG A 115 3.89 -3.31 -11.96
C ARG A 115 3.78 -3.17 -10.45
N VAL A 116 2.90 -2.30 -9.96
CA VAL A 116 2.67 -2.16 -8.52
C VAL A 116 1.98 -3.39 -7.93
N PHE A 117 1.07 -4.03 -8.68
CA PHE A 117 0.51 -5.33 -8.30
C PHE A 117 1.58 -6.41 -8.16
N ALA A 118 2.49 -6.52 -9.13
CA ALA A 118 3.57 -7.49 -9.08
C ALA A 118 4.47 -7.27 -7.85
N ARG A 119 4.78 -6.00 -7.54
CA ARG A 119 5.56 -5.62 -6.36
C ARG A 119 4.87 -6.03 -5.05
N LEU A 120 3.55 -5.81 -4.94
CA LEU A 120 2.77 -6.24 -3.78
C LEU A 120 2.85 -7.76 -3.55
N ASN A 121 2.83 -8.54 -4.63
CA ASN A 121 2.93 -10.00 -4.56
C ASN A 121 4.35 -10.49 -4.23
N CYS A 122 5.39 -9.79 -4.71
CA CYS A 122 6.79 -10.17 -4.47
C CYS A 122 7.25 -9.90 -3.05
N ILE A 123 6.86 -8.76 -2.47
CA ILE A 123 7.34 -8.37 -1.14
C ILE A 123 6.69 -9.24 -0.06
N GLY A 124 5.48 -9.75 -0.26
CA GLY A 124 4.74 -10.42 0.81
C GLY A 124 4.37 -9.44 1.92
N VAL A 125 3.10 -9.43 2.31
CA VAL A 125 2.56 -8.44 3.25
C VAL A 125 3.33 -8.39 4.59
N ASP A 126 3.85 -9.54 5.04
CA ASP A 126 4.62 -9.67 6.29
C ASP A 126 6.06 -9.12 6.22
N GLU A 127 6.66 -9.04 5.02
CA GLU A 127 8.07 -8.64 4.84
C GLU A 127 8.22 -7.13 4.62
N TRP A 128 7.16 -6.45 4.14
CA TRP A 128 7.21 -5.00 3.96
C TRP A 128 7.28 -4.27 5.31
N ARG A 129 8.41 -3.62 5.55
CA ARG A 129 8.66 -2.73 6.70
C ARG A 129 8.94 -1.34 6.15
N PRO A 130 8.09 -0.32 6.41
CA PRO A 130 8.44 1.03 5.99
C PRO A 130 9.70 1.49 6.76
N ALA A 131 10.56 2.26 6.09
CA ALA A 131 11.77 2.80 6.71
C ALA A 131 11.48 3.63 7.97
N SER A 132 10.27 4.21 8.08
CA SER A 132 9.77 4.93 9.26
C SER A 132 9.59 4.03 10.49
N CYS A 133 9.33 2.72 10.35
CA CYS A 133 9.29 1.78 11.47
C CYS A 133 10.66 1.28 11.93
N ALA A 134 11.73 1.50 11.13
CA ALA A 134 13.08 1.10 11.48
C ALA A 134 13.76 2.04 12.50
N MET A 135 13.19 3.22 12.78
CA MET A 135 13.75 4.21 13.72
C MET A 135 13.12 4.16 15.13
N GLY A 136 12.73 2.98 15.59
CA GLY A 136 12.16 2.77 16.94
C GLY A 136 12.80 1.68 17.79
N ALA A 137 13.87 1.02 17.32
CA ALA A 137 14.55 -0.05 18.06
C ALA A 137 16.00 0.32 18.43
N SER A 138 16.23 1.54 18.92
CA SER A 138 17.39 1.80 19.79
C SER A 138 16.93 1.57 21.23
N GLY A 139 17.21 0.36 21.69
CA GLY A 139 16.69 -0.21 22.92
C GLY A 139 16.94 0.65 24.17
N SER A 140 15.87 0.78 24.96
CA SER A 140 15.99 1.09 26.38
C SER A 140 15.59 -0.15 27.18
N MET A 141 16.58 -0.64 27.92
CA MET A 141 16.51 -1.35 29.20
C MET A 141 15.99 -2.80 29.27
N SER A 142 16.91 -3.71 29.59
CA SER A 142 16.78 -4.72 30.67
C SER A 142 18.18 -5.20 31.06
N ARG A 143 18.72 -4.78 32.21
CA ARG A 143 18.59 -5.43 33.52
C ARG A 143 19.49 -6.69 33.62
N THR A 144 20.74 -6.49 34.04
CA THR A 144 21.55 -7.56 34.64
C THR A 144 21.74 -7.23 36.12
N MET A 145 21.00 -7.97 36.94
CA MET A 145 21.11 -8.01 38.40
C MET A 145 22.39 -8.79 38.78
N GLU A 146 23.18 -8.19 39.68
CA GLU A 146 24.00 -8.74 40.77
C GLU A 146 24.76 -10.08 40.61
N PRO A 147 26.04 -10.10 41.06
CA PRO A 147 26.51 -11.23 41.84
C PRO A 147 26.88 -10.81 43.27
N GLN A 148 26.10 -11.30 44.23
CA GLN A 148 26.50 -11.41 45.63
C GLN A 148 27.45 -12.61 45.76
N ALA A 149 28.66 -12.38 46.26
CA ALA A 149 29.48 -13.41 46.86
C ALA A 149 30.29 -12.80 48.01
N PHE A 150 29.71 -12.95 49.19
CA PHE A 150 30.23 -12.63 50.50
C PHE A 150 31.23 -13.72 50.94
N GLU A 151 32.39 -13.27 51.41
CA GLU A 151 33.36 -13.90 52.33
C GLU A 151 33.86 -15.34 52.11
N ARG A 152 35.19 -15.50 52.17
CA ARG A 152 35.85 -16.24 53.29
C ARG A 152 37.36 -16.03 53.29
N GLU A 153 37.83 -15.53 54.43
CA GLU A 153 39.21 -15.61 54.91
C GLU A 153 39.74 -17.05 54.86
N SER A 154 41.01 -17.23 54.46
CA SER A 154 41.94 -18.14 55.14
C SER A 154 43.37 -18.03 54.61
N LEU A 155 44.22 -17.48 55.48
CA LEU A 155 45.63 -17.79 55.72
C LEU A 155 46.30 -18.79 54.76
N HIS A 156 47.32 -18.32 54.03
CA HIS A 156 48.43 -19.18 53.63
C HIS A 156 49.64 -18.85 54.50
N GLY A 157 49.84 -19.70 55.52
CA GLY A 157 51.08 -19.77 56.26
C GLY A 157 52.20 -20.29 55.35
N ALA A 158 53.29 -19.53 55.30
CA ALA A 158 54.57 -20.01 54.82
C ALA A 158 55.24 -20.82 55.94
N HIS A 159 55.44 -22.12 55.72
CA HIS A 159 56.41 -22.93 56.49
C HIS A 159 56.88 -24.14 55.65
N THR A 160 58.15 -24.06 55.23
CA THR A 160 59.23 -25.08 55.32
C THR A 160 58.95 -26.56 54.98
N THR A 161 59.78 -27.11 54.08
CA THR A 161 60.74 -28.27 54.21
C THR A 161 60.92 -28.88 52.81
N LEU A 162 62.12 -28.92 52.21
CA LEU A 162 63.25 -29.83 52.46
C LEU A 162 64.57 -29.20 52.01
#